data_AF-A0A0S9KDD6-F1
#
_entry.id   AF-A0A0S9KDD6-F1
#
_cell.length_a   1.000
_cell.length_b   1.000
_cell.length_c   1.000
_cell.angle_alpha   90.00
_cell.angle_beta   90.00
_cell.angle_gamma   90.00
#
_symmetry.space_group_name_H-M   'P 1'
#
loop_
_entity.id
_entity.type
_entity.pdbx_description
1 polymer ?
#
loop_
_entity_poly.entity_id
_entity_poly.type
_entity_poly.pdbx_seq_one_letter_code
_entity_poly.pdbx_strand_id
1 'polypeptide(L)'
;MRPSDLPADLWFVIAVAAVAVTVTIIATHILATVHGTRLARRILLSTGSNRNRPQRNVANLLALLPVNLLLTAQLEDRADGCVNITWPLHPRTVILEVTSNGWALSVVTGDYASMDVLDGGILTDPAKVARLTRRAYRRTARHAAG
;
A
#
# COMPACT_ATOMS: atom_id res chain seq x y z
N MET A 1 -28.14 29.84 -23.25
CA MET A 1 -27.34 30.81 -22.45
C MET A 1 -25.90 30.40 -22.62
N ARG A 2 -25.07 31.26 -23.22
CA ARG A 2 -23.65 30.92 -23.45
C ARG A 2 -22.90 31.14 -22.13
N PRO A 3 -21.85 30.36 -21.82
CA PRO A 3 -21.07 30.55 -20.59
C PRO A 3 -20.53 31.99 -20.43
N SER A 4 -20.32 32.70 -21.54
CA SER A 4 -19.90 34.09 -21.61
C SER A 4 -20.90 35.12 -21.05
N ASP A 5 -22.14 34.73 -20.79
CA ASP A 5 -23.23 35.65 -20.40
C ASP A 5 -23.35 35.81 -18.87
N LEU A 6 -22.48 35.17 -18.08
CA LEU A 6 -22.50 35.23 -16.61
C LEU A 6 -21.66 36.40 -16.09
N PRO A 7 -22.16 37.15 -15.09
CA PRO A 7 -21.44 38.29 -14.54
C PRO A 7 -20.21 37.82 -13.72
N ALA A 8 -19.17 38.65 -13.68
CA ALA A 8 -17.83 38.27 -13.20
C ALA A 8 -17.79 37.86 -11.71
N ASP A 9 -18.68 38.41 -10.91
CA ASP A 9 -18.95 38.04 -9.52
C ASP A 9 -19.48 36.61 -9.41
N LEU A 10 -20.35 36.18 -10.32
CA LEU A 10 -20.85 34.80 -10.37
C LEU A 10 -19.73 33.82 -10.75
N TRP A 11 -18.84 34.19 -11.67
CA TRP A 11 -17.66 33.40 -12.02
C TRP A 11 -16.69 33.22 -10.85
N PHE A 12 -16.50 34.26 -10.04
CA PHE A 12 -15.66 34.19 -8.84
C PHE A 12 -16.26 33.23 -7.79
N VAL A 13 -17.58 33.29 -7.56
CA VAL A 13 -18.29 32.38 -6.66
C VAL A 13 -18.19 30.92 -7.14
N ILE A 14 -18.34 30.68 -8.45
CA ILE A 14 -18.21 29.34 -9.04
C ILE A 14 -16.78 28.81 -8.89
N ALA A 15 -15.76 29.65 -9.11
CA ALA A 15 -14.36 29.25 -8.96
C ALA A 15 -14.01 28.89 -7.51
N VAL A 16 -14.45 29.70 -6.54
CA VAL A 16 -14.22 29.41 -5.11
C VAL A 16 -14.94 28.13 -4.68
N ALA A 17 -16.18 27.92 -5.14
CA ALA A 17 -16.93 26.70 -4.87
C ALA A 17 -16.24 25.45 -5.45
N ALA A 18 -15.71 25.53 -6.69
CA ALA A 18 -15.00 24.43 -7.33
C ALA A 18 -13.71 24.05 -6.58
N VAL A 19 -12.94 25.04 -6.12
CA VAL A 19 -11.74 24.82 -5.31
C VAL A 19 -12.10 24.16 -3.97
N ALA A 20 -13.14 24.66 -3.29
CA ALA A 20 -13.59 24.09 -2.02
C ALA A 20 -14.04 22.62 -2.17
N VAL A 21 -14.78 22.29 -3.23
CA VAL A 21 -15.18 20.90 -3.53
C VAL A 21 -13.95 20.03 -3.77
N THR A 22 -12.97 20.50 -4.53
CA THR A 22 -11.77 19.73 -4.85
C THR A 22 -10.92 19.46 -3.60
N VAL A 23 -10.73 20.48 -2.75
CA VAL A 23 -10.04 20.33 -1.46
C VAL A 23 -10.77 19.34 -0.56
N THR A 24 -12.10 19.39 -0.53
CA THR A 24 -12.91 18.47 0.27
C THR A 24 -12.78 17.03 -0.23
N ILE A 25 -12.80 16.81 -1.55
CA ILE A 25 -12.61 15.48 -2.17
C ILE A 25 -11.22 14.93 -1.82
N ILE A 26 -10.17 15.73 -1.97
CA ILE A 26 -8.79 15.33 -1.65
C ILE A 26 -8.65 15.04 -0.16
N ALA A 27 -9.17 15.90 0.71
CA ALA A 27 -9.14 15.69 2.16
C ALA A 27 -9.89 14.42 2.55
N THR A 28 -11.06 14.16 1.95
CA THR A 28 -11.84 12.94 2.20
C THR A 28 -11.11 11.69 1.70
N HIS A 29 -10.44 11.75 0.55
CA HIS A 29 -9.59 10.67 0.04
C HIS A 29 -8.42 10.38 0.98
N ILE A 30 -7.70 11.42 1.43
CA ILE A 30 -6.58 11.27 2.37
C ILE A 30 -7.09 10.71 3.70
N LEU A 31 -8.20 11.24 4.23
CA LEU A 31 -8.77 10.80 5.49
C LEU A 31 -9.27 9.35 5.41
N ALA A 32 -9.96 8.98 4.33
CA ALA A 32 -10.43 7.61 4.08
C ALA A 32 -9.26 6.64 3.89
N THR A 33 -8.17 7.07 3.25
CA THR A 33 -6.97 6.24 3.09
C THR A 33 -6.23 6.07 4.43
N VAL A 34 -6.09 7.14 5.22
CA VAL A 34 -5.42 7.10 6.53
C VAL A 34 -6.27 6.40 7.59
N HIS A 35 -7.59 6.58 7.61
CA HIS A 35 -8.49 5.82 8.48
C HIS A 35 -8.62 4.39 8.02
N GLY A 36 -8.74 4.12 6.72
CA GLY A 36 -8.79 2.77 6.16
C GLY A 36 -7.55 1.96 6.50
N THR A 37 -6.37 2.57 6.48
CA THR A 37 -5.10 1.92 6.85
C THR A 37 -4.88 1.80 8.35
N ARG A 38 -5.33 2.76 9.17
CA ARG A 38 -5.33 2.62 10.63
C ARG A 38 -6.34 1.58 11.10
N LEU A 39 -7.49 1.50 10.44
CA LEU A 39 -8.54 0.52 10.69
C LEU A 39 -8.13 -0.85 10.16
N ALA A 40 -7.50 -0.96 8.99
CA ALA A 40 -6.88 -2.18 8.49
C ALA A 40 -5.76 -2.65 9.42
N ARG A 41 -4.87 -1.75 9.88
CA ARG A 41 -3.84 -2.06 10.89
C ARG A 41 -4.47 -2.52 12.20
N ARG A 42 -5.54 -1.86 12.69
CA ARG A 42 -6.25 -2.26 13.90
C ARG A 42 -6.98 -3.59 13.72
N ILE A 43 -7.65 -3.82 12.61
CA ILE A 43 -8.35 -5.07 12.29
C ILE A 43 -7.32 -6.19 12.12
N LEU A 44 -6.23 -6.01 11.40
CA LEU A 44 -5.13 -6.98 11.29
C LEU A 44 -4.51 -7.31 12.65
N LEU A 45 -4.33 -6.31 13.52
CA LEU A 45 -3.81 -6.53 14.87
C LEU A 45 -4.87 -7.15 15.81
N SER A 46 -6.15 -6.81 15.66
CA SER A 46 -7.24 -7.28 16.54
C SER A 46 -7.85 -8.62 16.10
N THR A 47 -7.84 -8.92 14.80
CA THR A 47 -8.29 -10.20 14.22
C THR A 47 -7.13 -11.19 14.01
N GLY A 48 -5.90 -10.71 13.80
CA GLY A 48 -4.70 -11.55 13.61
C GLY A 48 -4.07 -12.11 14.90
N SER A 49 -4.48 -11.64 16.08
CA SER A 49 -4.01 -12.25 17.34
C SER A 49 -4.51 -13.70 17.54
N ASN A 50 -5.50 -14.15 16.76
CA ASN A 50 -6.14 -15.46 16.94
C ASN A 50 -6.21 -16.36 15.67
N ARG A 51 -5.57 -15.99 14.55
CA ARG A 51 -5.55 -16.83 13.32
C ARG A 51 -4.13 -16.96 12.79
N ASN A 52 -3.70 -18.21 12.56
CA ASN A 52 -2.50 -18.70 11.86
C ASN A 52 -1.13 -17.98 12.04
N ARG A 53 -0.06 -18.75 12.29
CA ARG A 53 1.33 -18.24 12.43
C ARG A 53 1.77 -17.18 11.38
N PRO A 54 1.49 -17.34 10.08
CA PRO A 54 1.83 -16.33 9.06
C PRO A 54 1.24 -14.93 9.33
N GLN A 55 -0.01 -14.82 9.78
CA GLN A 55 -0.64 -13.52 10.01
C GLN A 55 -0.02 -12.76 11.20
N ARG A 56 0.41 -13.48 12.25
CA ARG A 56 1.18 -12.90 13.36
C ARG A 56 2.54 -12.38 12.89
N ASN A 57 3.19 -13.12 11.99
CA ASN A 57 4.46 -12.72 11.40
C ASN A 57 4.32 -11.44 10.56
N VAL A 58 3.27 -11.37 9.75
CA VAL A 58 2.92 -10.16 8.99
C VAL A 58 2.65 -8.98 9.92
N ALA A 59 1.88 -9.15 10.99
CA ALA A 59 1.60 -8.08 11.94
C ALA A 59 2.88 -7.48 12.55
N ASN A 60 3.85 -8.33 12.91
CA ASN A 60 5.15 -7.90 13.41
C ASN A 60 5.96 -7.15 12.34
N LEU A 61 5.94 -7.62 11.09
CA LEU A 61 6.61 -6.96 9.97
C LEU A 61 6.00 -5.59 9.66
N LEU A 62 4.67 -5.51 9.61
CA LEU A 62 3.95 -4.26 9.38
C LEU A 62 4.27 -3.23 10.46
N ALA A 63 4.35 -3.62 11.74
CA ALA A 63 4.74 -2.72 12.81
C ALA A 63 6.16 -2.15 12.65
N LEU A 64 7.05 -2.88 11.98
CA LEU A 64 8.41 -2.46 11.69
C LEU A 64 8.54 -1.69 10.38
N LEU A 65 7.53 -1.65 9.50
CA LEU A 65 7.61 -0.91 8.25
C LEU A 65 7.29 0.58 8.44
N PRO A 66 7.88 1.47 7.61
CA PRO A 66 7.58 2.89 7.67
C PRO A 66 6.10 3.11 7.32
N VAL A 67 5.44 4.03 8.02
CA VAL A 67 3.99 4.27 7.87
C VAL A 67 3.60 4.53 6.41
N ASN A 68 4.39 5.31 5.67
CA ASN A 68 4.12 5.62 4.27
C ASN A 68 4.14 4.40 3.33
N LEU A 69 4.94 3.38 3.64
CA LEU A 69 5.02 2.15 2.84
C LEU A 69 3.83 1.23 3.16
N LEU A 70 3.35 1.27 4.40
CA LEU A 70 2.15 0.60 4.88
C LEU A 70 0.88 1.12 4.19
N LEU A 71 0.78 2.44 3.99
CA LEU A 71 -0.39 3.07 3.36
C LEU A 71 -0.61 2.64 1.91
N THR A 72 0.46 2.26 1.21
CA THR A 72 0.46 1.88 -0.20
C THR A 72 0.36 0.37 -0.43
N ALA A 73 0.31 -0.42 0.65
CA ALA A 73 0.30 -1.88 0.57
C ALA A 73 -1.12 -2.43 0.45
N GLN A 74 -1.30 -3.45 -0.40
CA GLN A 74 -2.44 -4.35 -0.42
C GLN A 74 -2.07 -5.63 0.34
N LEU A 75 -3.06 -6.23 1.01
CA LEU A 75 -2.90 -7.47 1.74
C LEU A 75 -3.84 -8.51 1.17
N GLU A 76 -3.29 -9.66 0.82
CA GLU A 76 -4.02 -10.76 0.19
C GLU A 76 -3.74 -12.05 0.98
N ASP A 77 -4.78 -12.57 1.64
CA ASP A 77 -4.74 -13.89 2.27
C ASP A 77 -4.93 -14.95 1.19
N ARG A 78 -4.02 -15.93 1.11
CA ARG A 78 -4.07 -17.03 0.15
C ARG A 78 -4.70 -18.28 0.78
N ALA A 79 -5.32 -19.10 -0.07
CA ALA A 79 -5.96 -20.35 0.35
C ALA A 79 -4.98 -21.39 0.92
N ASP A 80 -3.69 -21.30 0.56
CA ASP A 80 -2.60 -22.14 1.09
C ASP A 80 -2.09 -21.68 2.47
N GLY A 81 -2.68 -20.63 3.04
CA GLY A 81 -2.31 -20.06 4.33
C GLY A 81 -1.13 -19.09 4.27
N CYS A 82 -0.66 -18.73 3.08
CA CYS A 82 0.30 -17.64 2.91
C CYS A 82 -0.41 -16.28 2.91
N VAL A 83 0.34 -15.22 3.20
CA VAL A 83 -0.14 -13.84 3.13
C VAL A 83 0.79 -13.04 2.25
N ASN A 84 0.24 -12.40 1.23
CA ASN A 84 0.98 -11.50 0.37
C ASN A 84 0.79 -10.06 0.83
N ILE A 85 1.91 -9.34 0.95
CA ILE A 85 1.93 -7.89 1.09
C ILE A 85 2.41 -7.32 -0.24
N THR A 86 1.53 -6.61 -0.93
CA THR A 86 1.72 -6.22 -2.33
C THR A 86 1.78 -4.70 -2.47
N TRP A 87 2.79 -4.20 -3.16
CA TRP A 87 2.94 -2.79 -3.49
C TRP A 87 2.84 -2.59 -5.01
N PRO A 88 1.69 -2.14 -5.54
CA PRO A 88 1.52 -1.89 -6.97
C PRO A 88 2.25 -0.60 -7.38
N LEU A 89 3.35 -0.73 -8.13
CA LEU A 89 4.26 0.35 -8.55
C LEU A 89 4.43 0.35 -10.08
N HIS A 90 3.39 0.71 -10.84
CA HIS A 90 3.40 0.60 -12.31
C HIS A 90 4.72 1.09 -12.96
N PRO A 91 5.39 0.28 -13.81
CA PRO A 91 4.97 -1.00 -14.39
C PRO A 91 5.35 -2.24 -13.56
N ARG A 92 5.82 -2.07 -12.32
CA ARG A 92 6.32 -3.15 -11.46
C ARG A 92 5.45 -3.33 -10.21
N THR A 93 5.54 -4.46 -9.55
CA THR A 93 4.86 -4.74 -8.29
C THR A 93 5.86 -5.41 -7.38
N VAL A 94 5.97 -4.94 -6.14
CA VAL A 94 6.79 -5.61 -5.12
C VAL A 94 5.86 -6.50 -4.31
N ILE A 95 6.22 -7.76 -4.13
CA ILE A 95 5.43 -8.72 -3.36
C ILE A 95 6.31 -9.28 -2.26
N LEU A 96 5.87 -9.13 -1.01
CA LEU A 96 6.41 -9.86 0.13
C LEU A 96 5.42 -10.96 0.49
N GLU A 97 5.74 -12.18 0.11
CA GLU A 97 5.00 -13.38 0.50
C GLU A 97 5.50 -13.84 1.86
N VAL A 98 4.57 -14.07 2.79
CA VAL A 98 4.86 -14.53 4.15
C VAL A 98 4.12 -15.82 4.40
N THR A 99 4.86 -16.86 4.77
CA THR A 99 4.31 -18.18 5.09
C THR A 99 4.40 -18.44 6.59
N SER A 100 4.01 -19.64 7.02
CA SER A 100 4.14 -20.06 8.42
C SER A 100 5.59 -20.16 8.89
N ASN A 101 6.50 -20.46 7.96
CA ASN A 101 7.87 -20.86 8.27
C ASN A 101 8.93 -19.97 7.59
N GLY A 102 8.51 -19.12 6.65
CA GLY A 102 9.45 -18.32 5.86
C GLY A 102 8.79 -17.14 5.17
N TRP A 103 9.56 -16.54 4.27
CA TRP A 103 9.15 -15.41 3.46
C TRP A 103 9.89 -15.44 2.13
N ALA A 104 9.31 -14.79 1.13
CA ALA A 104 9.93 -14.50 -0.15
C ALA A 104 9.60 -13.07 -0.57
N LEU A 105 10.59 -12.37 -1.13
CA LEU A 105 10.43 -11.03 -1.67
C LEU A 105 10.71 -11.06 -3.15
N SER A 106 9.73 -10.66 -3.95
CA SER A 106 9.83 -10.65 -5.40
C SER A 106 9.44 -9.30 -6.00
N VAL A 107 9.94 -9.06 -7.21
CA VAL A 107 9.50 -7.96 -8.06
C VAL A 107 8.90 -8.57 -9.32
N VAL A 108 7.70 -8.12 -9.63
CA VAL A 108 6.89 -8.60 -10.73
C VAL A 108 6.67 -7.44 -11.71
N THR A 109 6.76 -7.67 -13.02
CA THR A 109 6.45 -6.65 -14.04
C THR A 109 5.07 -6.90 -14.67
N GLY A 110 4.29 -5.83 -14.83
CA GLY A 110 3.05 -5.76 -15.60
C GLY A 110 2.01 -6.79 -15.17
N ASP A 111 2.00 -7.91 -15.88
CA ASP A 111 0.94 -8.92 -15.90
C ASP A 111 1.31 -10.21 -15.17
N TYR A 112 2.21 -10.15 -14.18
CA TYR A 112 2.81 -11.37 -13.60
C TYR A 112 3.64 -12.20 -14.59
N ALA A 113 3.95 -11.66 -15.76
CA ALA A 113 4.66 -12.35 -16.83
C ALA A 113 6.12 -12.71 -16.46
N SER A 114 6.74 -11.93 -15.58
CA SER A 114 8.07 -12.24 -15.04
C SER A 114 8.16 -11.85 -13.58
N MET A 115 8.66 -12.79 -12.78
CA MET A 115 8.86 -12.64 -11.35
C MET A 115 10.33 -12.89 -11.01
N ASP A 116 11.00 -11.85 -10.53
CA ASP A 116 12.36 -11.98 -10.00
C ASP A 116 12.30 -12.10 -8.48
N VAL A 117 12.69 -13.26 -7.95
CA VAL A 117 12.85 -13.46 -6.50
C VAL A 117 14.16 -12.79 -6.08
N LEU A 118 14.05 -11.77 -5.23
CA LEU A 118 15.19 -11.01 -4.72
C LEU A 118 15.77 -11.62 -3.45
N ASP A 119 14.93 -12.20 -2.61
CA ASP A 119 15.33 -12.88 -1.38
C ASP A 119 14.23 -13.86 -0.94
N GLY A 120 14.62 -14.85 -0.16
CA GLY A 120 13.72 -15.77 0.49
C GLY A 120 14.43 -16.54 1.60
N GLY A 121 13.71 -16.85 2.66
CA GLY A 121 14.32 -17.59 3.76
C GLY A 121 13.40 -17.85 4.94
N ILE A 122 13.99 -18.42 5.98
CA ILE A 122 13.31 -18.67 7.24
C ILE A 122 13.04 -17.34 7.93
N LEU A 123 11.86 -17.21 8.53
CA LEU A 123 11.47 -16.01 9.24
C LEU A 123 12.13 -15.93 10.62
N THR A 124 13.45 -15.75 10.66
CA THR A 124 14.25 -15.70 11.90
C THR A 124 14.48 -14.28 12.40
N ASP A 125 14.40 -13.27 11.54
CA ASP A 125 14.62 -11.86 11.88
C ASP A 125 13.64 -10.94 11.11
N PRO A 126 12.50 -10.57 11.74
CA PRO A 126 11.53 -9.66 11.14
C PRO A 126 12.11 -8.29 10.75
N ALA A 127 13.14 -7.79 11.45
CA ALA A 127 13.76 -6.51 11.13
C ALA A 127 14.58 -6.60 9.85
N LYS A 128 15.26 -7.73 9.60
CA LYS A 128 15.94 -8.00 8.33
C LYS A 128 14.95 -7.99 7.16
N VAL A 129 13.83 -8.71 7.29
CA VAL A 129 12.79 -8.75 6.25
C VAL A 129 12.30 -7.33 5.96
N ALA A 130 11.88 -6.59 6.98
CA ALA A 130 11.41 -5.22 6.83
C ALA A 130 12.44 -4.30 6.15
N ARG A 131 13.73 -4.43 6.50
CA ARG A 131 14.82 -3.67 5.88
C ARG A 131 14.97 -3.96 4.39
N LEU A 132 14.92 -5.24 4.01
CA LEU A 132 15.10 -5.67 2.63
C LEU A 132 13.90 -5.29 1.76
N THR A 133 12.69 -5.47 2.27
CA THR A 133 11.45 -5.01 1.62
C THR A 133 11.48 -3.51 1.34
N ARG A 134 11.89 -2.69 2.32
CA ARG A 134 12.06 -1.23 2.12
C ARG A 134 13.06 -0.92 1.01
N ARG A 135 14.18 -1.65 0.96
CA ARG A 135 15.23 -1.45 -0.05
C ARG A 135 14.72 -1.79 -1.45
N ALA A 136 14.02 -2.91 -1.60
CA ALA A 136 13.40 -3.33 -2.86
C ALA A 136 12.36 -2.30 -3.32
N TYR A 137 11.42 -1.91 -2.44
CA TYR A 137 10.42 -0.89 -2.75
C TYR A 137 11.04 0.40 -3.27
N ARG A 138 12.05 0.95 -2.55
CA ARG A 138 12.72 2.19 -2.98
C ARG A 138 13.42 2.05 -4.32
N ARG A 139 14.04 0.90 -4.59
CA ARG A 139 14.70 0.64 -5.87
C ARG A 139 13.67 0.61 -7.00
N THR A 140 12.58 -0.13 -6.82
CA THR A 140 11.51 -0.27 -7.81
C THR A 140 10.80 1.07 -8.05
N ALA A 141 10.48 1.82 -7.00
CA ALA A 141 9.82 3.12 -7.11
C ALA A 141 10.68 4.16 -7.88
N ARG A 142 12.01 4.13 -7.72
CA ARG A 142 12.90 4.99 -8.52
C ARG A 142 12.88 4.64 -10.01
N HIS A 143 12.77 3.35 -10.34
CA HIS A 143 12.66 2.91 -11.73
C HIS A 143 11.30 3.21 -12.36
N ALA A 144 10.25 3.37 -11.55
CA ALA A 144 8.92 3.74 -12.05
C ALA A 144 8.76 5.25 -12.31
N ALA A 145 9.65 6.08 -11.78
CA ALA A 145 9.55 7.54 -11.83
C ALA A 145 10.45 8.19 -12.91
N GLY A 146 11.25 7.41 -13.64
CA GLY A 146 12.10 7.87 -14.74
C GLY A 146 11.68 7.22 -16.04
#